data_AF-A0A2M9N3T6-F1
#
_entry.id   AF-A0A2M9N3T6-F1
#
_cell.length_a   1.000
_cell.length_b   1.000
_cell.length_c   1.000
_cell.angle_alpha   90.00
_cell.angle_beta   90.00
_cell.angle_gamma   90.00
#
_symmetry.space_group_name_H-M   'P 1'
#
loop_
_entity.id
_entity.type
_entity.pdbx_description
1 polymer ?
#
loop_
_entity_poly.entity_id
_entity_poly.type
_entity_poly.pdbx_seq_one_letter_code
_entity_poly.pdbx_strand_id
1 'polypeptide(L)'
;MRKNRDLSLYPALSNDIHWGVVRARFAFGEEINESKVSNVTILPFDGDRCIIFQVADGSWELPGGTLEPGESYMDGLRREVREELGAELESYRIFGQFRCESNSKTPYRPHIPHPHFDRLVGYGDVRIVGEP
;
A
#
# COMPACT_ATOMS: atom_id res chain seq x y z
N MET A 1 13.40 -0.41 -20.42
CA MET A 1 14.32 -1.02 -19.43
C MET A 1 13.54 -2.12 -18.69
N ARG A 2 13.81 -3.40 -18.93
CA ARG A 2 13.13 -4.51 -18.21
C ARG A 2 13.59 -4.44 -16.75
N LYS A 3 12.70 -4.05 -15.83
CA LYS A 3 12.97 -4.10 -14.39
C LYS A 3 13.27 -5.57 -14.04
N ASN A 4 14.46 -5.84 -13.51
CA ASN A 4 14.82 -7.19 -13.06
C ASN A 4 13.84 -7.59 -11.95
N ARG A 5 13.04 -8.64 -12.17
CA ARG A 5 12.03 -9.13 -11.22
C ARG A 5 12.56 -10.23 -10.30
N ASP A 6 13.88 -10.42 -10.29
CA ASP A 6 14.55 -11.36 -9.39
C ASP A 6 14.50 -10.85 -7.95
N LEU A 7 13.63 -11.45 -7.13
CA LEU A 7 13.47 -11.10 -5.73
C LEU A 7 14.69 -11.44 -4.88
N SER A 8 15.58 -12.34 -5.33
CA SER A 8 16.79 -12.70 -4.57
C SER A 8 17.74 -11.52 -4.38
N LEU A 9 17.64 -10.50 -5.24
CA LEU A 9 18.40 -9.25 -5.13
C LEU A 9 17.90 -8.30 -4.05
N TYR A 10 16.73 -8.58 -3.45
CA TYR A 10 16.07 -7.71 -2.48
C TYR A 10 15.77 -8.47 -1.18
N PRO A 11 16.78 -8.69 -0.30
CA PRO A 11 16.63 -9.52 0.91
C PRO A 11 15.47 -9.10 1.85
N ALA A 12 15.17 -7.80 1.90
CA ALA A 12 14.07 -7.27 2.69
C ALA A 12 12.68 -7.64 2.13
N LEU A 13 12.58 -7.89 0.82
CA LEU A 13 11.33 -8.25 0.13
C LEU A 13 11.25 -9.76 -0.20
N SER A 14 12.37 -10.47 -0.17
CA SER A 14 12.43 -11.88 -0.56
C SER A 14 11.90 -12.84 0.50
N ASN A 15 11.87 -12.41 1.76
CA ASN A 15 11.44 -13.22 2.89
C ASN A 15 9.94 -13.02 3.18
N ASP A 16 9.33 -14.01 3.81
CA ASP A 16 7.99 -13.85 4.34
C ASP A 16 8.01 -12.84 5.50
N ILE A 17 7.00 -11.97 5.51
CA ILE A 17 6.80 -10.97 6.56
C ILE A 17 5.65 -11.45 7.44
N HIS A 18 5.84 -11.39 8.75
CA HIS A 18 4.84 -11.81 9.73
C HIS A 18 4.34 -10.59 10.51
N TRP A 19 3.11 -10.14 10.20
CA TRP A 19 2.42 -9.07 10.90
C TRP A 19 1.36 -9.65 11.83
N GLY A 20 1.79 -10.03 13.03
CA GLY A 20 0.92 -10.73 13.99
C GLY A 20 0.39 -12.04 13.41
N VAL A 21 -0.91 -12.12 13.17
CA VAL A 21 -1.60 -13.30 12.60
C VAL A 21 -1.55 -13.37 11.07
N VAL A 22 -1.00 -12.34 10.41
CA VAL A 22 -0.94 -12.24 8.95
C VAL A 22 0.47 -12.61 8.48
N ARG A 23 0.54 -13.56 7.53
CA ARG A 23 1.74 -13.81 6.74
C ARG A 23 1.61 -13.09 5.41
N ALA A 24 2.64 -12.37 5.01
CA ALA A 24 2.69 -11.59 3.77
C ALA A 24 3.92 -11.97 2.94
N ARG A 25 3.74 -12.12 1.63
CA ARG A 25 4.84 -12.33 0.68
C ARG A 25 4.76 -11.30 -0.43
N PHE A 26 5.88 -10.63 -0.69
CA PHE A 26 5.95 -9.66 -1.76
C PHE A 26 5.97 -10.33 -3.14
N ALA A 27 5.28 -9.73 -4.10
CA ALA A 27 5.32 -10.11 -5.51
C ALA A 27 5.41 -8.86 -6.39
N PHE A 28 6.33 -8.85 -7.35
CA PHE A 28 6.37 -7.84 -8.40
C PHE A 28 5.20 -8.01 -9.38
N GLY A 29 4.69 -6.90 -9.91
CA GLY A 29 3.77 -6.92 -11.05
C GLY A 29 2.62 -5.92 -10.94
N GLU A 30 2.00 -5.65 -12.08
CA GLU A 30 0.84 -4.77 -12.25
C GLU A 30 -0.46 -5.57 -12.48
N GLU A 31 -0.40 -6.92 -12.47
CA GLU A 31 -1.60 -7.76 -12.50
C GLU A 31 -2.29 -7.71 -11.12
N ILE A 32 -3.28 -6.83 -11.03
CA ILE A 32 -4.06 -6.60 -9.82
C ILE A 32 -5.40 -7.29 -9.95
N ASN A 33 -5.72 -8.13 -8.97
CA ASN A 33 -7.09 -8.56 -8.76
C ASN A 33 -7.74 -7.62 -7.74
N GLU A 34 -8.46 -6.61 -8.23
CA GLU A 34 -9.04 -5.56 -7.40
C GLU A 34 -9.98 -6.10 -6.32
N SER A 35 -10.70 -7.20 -6.58
CA SER A 35 -11.56 -7.84 -5.59
C SER A 35 -10.82 -8.43 -4.38
N LYS A 36 -9.49 -8.55 -4.45
CA LYS A 36 -8.64 -9.02 -3.35
C LYS A 36 -7.95 -7.89 -2.60
N VAL A 37 -7.99 -6.67 -3.11
CA VAL A 37 -7.24 -5.56 -2.52
C VAL A 37 -7.88 -5.15 -1.20
N SER A 38 -7.08 -5.19 -0.13
CA SER A 38 -7.50 -4.70 1.18
C SER A 38 -6.93 -3.32 1.50
N ASN A 39 -5.73 -3.05 1.01
CA ASN A 39 -4.97 -1.85 1.33
C ASN A 39 -4.20 -1.35 0.10
N VAL A 40 -3.95 -0.05 0.09
CA VAL A 40 -3.11 0.61 -0.90
C VAL A 40 -2.11 1.50 -0.17
N THR A 41 -0.85 1.47 -0.59
CA THR A 41 0.23 2.31 -0.06
C THR A 41 0.97 2.97 -1.22
N ILE A 42 1.43 4.20 -1.00
CA ILE A 42 2.24 4.96 -1.94
C ILE A 42 3.56 5.40 -1.29
N LEU A 43 4.63 5.41 -2.09
CA LEU A 43 5.81 6.24 -1.86
C LEU A 43 5.60 7.55 -2.64
N PRO A 44 5.14 8.64 -1.98
CA PRO A 44 4.77 9.86 -2.67
C PRO A 44 6.00 10.76 -2.88
N PHE A 45 6.06 11.41 -4.04
CA PHE A 45 7.11 12.35 -4.40
C PHE A 45 6.53 13.73 -4.73
N ASP A 46 7.12 14.78 -4.15
CA ASP A 46 6.95 16.16 -4.63
C ASP A 46 8.30 16.62 -5.20
N GLY A 47 8.42 16.58 -6.52
CA GLY A 47 9.69 16.73 -7.22
C GLY A 47 10.70 15.66 -6.84
N ASP A 48 11.80 16.05 -6.19
CA ASP A 48 12.88 15.15 -5.77
C ASP A 48 12.75 14.67 -4.32
N ARG A 49 11.66 15.04 -3.62
CA ARG A 49 11.46 14.75 -2.20
C ARG A 49 10.44 13.65 -2.00
N CYS A 50 10.82 12.62 -1.26
CA CYS A 50 9.87 11.62 -0.76
C CYS A 50 9.19 12.17 0.51
N ILE A 51 7.86 12.07 0.57
CA ILE A 51 7.08 12.54 1.71
C ILE A 51 6.66 11.36 2.59
N ILE A 52 6.96 11.46 3.87
CA ILE A 52 6.54 10.52 4.92
C ILE A 52 6.01 11.33 6.09
N PHE A 53 5.12 10.74 6.89
CA PHE A 53 4.61 11.39 8.10
C PHE A 53 4.98 10.57 9.33
N GLN A 54 4.99 11.24 10.48
CA GLN A 54 5.22 10.61 11.77
C GLN A 54 3.89 10.47 12.49
N VAL A 55 3.56 9.26 12.92
CA VAL A 55 2.36 9.02 13.74
C VAL A 55 2.65 9.29 15.22
N ALA A 56 1.61 9.30 16.05
CA ALA A 56 1.68 9.79 17.44
C ALA A 56 2.68 9.03 18.33
N ASP A 57 3.03 7.79 18.01
CA ASP A 57 4.03 7.01 18.75
C ASP A 57 5.49 7.30 18.34
N GLY A 58 5.70 8.23 17.40
CA GLY A 58 7.00 8.62 16.90
C GLY A 58 7.52 7.77 15.74
N SER A 59 6.77 6.78 15.27
CA SER A 59 7.14 5.98 14.10
C SER A 59 6.84 6.72 12.80
N TRP A 60 7.64 6.44 11.76
CA TRP A 60 7.51 7.03 10.44
C TRP A 60 6.76 6.09 9.50
N GLU A 61 5.71 6.59 8.87
CA GLU A 61 4.84 5.80 8.00
C GLU A 61 4.74 6.38 6.58
N LEU A 62 4.38 5.51 5.66
CA LEU A 62 4.04 5.85 4.29
C LEU A 62 2.52 6.01 4.18
N PRO A 63 2.04 6.94 3.34
CA PRO A 63 0.62 7.15 3.18
C PRO A 63 -0.09 6.01 2.46
N GLY A 64 -1.34 5.85 2.85
CA GLY A 64 -2.21 4.77 2.41
C GLY A 64 -2.86 4.05 3.57
N GLY A 65 -3.88 3.27 3.25
CA GLY A 65 -4.72 2.68 4.29
C GLY A 65 -5.57 1.55 3.78
N THR A 66 -6.63 1.27 4.54
CA THR A 66 -7.56 0.17 4.26
C THR A 66 -8.70 0.69 3.41
N LEU A 67 -9.07 -0.04 2.35
CA LEU A 67 -10.18 0.37 1.49
C LEU A 67 -11.50 0.39 2.27
N GLU A 68 -12.35 1.36 1.95
CA GLU A 68 -13.72 1.44 2.43
C GLU A 68 -14.67 0.50 1.66
N PRO A 69 -15.88 0.22 2.17
CA PRO A 69 -16.84 -0.65 1.47
C PRO A 69 -17.18 -0.14 0.06
N GLY A 70 -16.88 -0.94 -0.96
CA GLY A 70 -17.15 -0.61 -2.36
C GLY A 70 -16.17 0.38 -2.99
N GLU A 71 -15.11 0.76 -2.28
CA GLU A 71 -14.09 1.70 -2.74
C GLU A 71 -13.11 1.02 -3.72
N SER A 72 -12.77 1.69 -4.82
CA SER A 72 -11.67 1.26 -5.69
C SER A 72 -10.33 1.56 -5.03
N TYR A 73 -9.25 0.84 -5.38
CA TYR A 73 -7.96 1.13 -4.76
C TYR A 73 -7.42 2.53 -5.12
N MET A 74 -7.81 3.07 -6.27
CA MET A 74 -7.42 4.43 -6.68
C MET A 74 -8.19 5.50 -5.89
N ASP A 75 -9.46 5.26 -5.57
CA ASP A 75 -10.24 6.21 -4.78
C ASP A 75 -9.78 6.21 -3.32
N GLY A 76 -9.53 5.02 -2.76
CA GLY A 76 -8.92 4.89 -1.44
C GLY A 76 -7.57 5.58 -1.37
N LEU A 77 -6.70 5.41 -2.37
CA LEU A 77 -5.41 6.09 -2.38
C LEU A 77 -5.53 7.62 -2.41
N ARG A 78 -6.46 8.17 -3.21
CA ARG A 78 -6.69 9.62 -3.25
C ARG A 78 -7.20 10.15 -1.91
N ARG A 79 -8.09 9.42 -1.26
CA ARG A 79 -8.62 9.75 0.07
C ARG A 79 -7.48 9.79 1.09
N GLU A 80 -6.71 8.71 1.21
CA GLU A 80 -5.61 8.61 2.19
C GLU A 80 -4.55 9.70 1.94
N VAL A 81 -4.14 9.93 0.69
CA VAL A 81 -3.19 11.02 0.35
C VAL A 81 -3.74 12.40 0.75
N ARG A 82 -5.05 12.62 0.62
CA ARG A 82 -5.67 13.88 1.00
C ARG A 82 -5.77 14.05 2.52
N GLU A 83 -6.14 12.99 3.23
CA GLU A 83 -6.35 12.94 4.69
C GLU A 83 -5.03 12.94 5.47
N GLU A 84 -4.00 12.25 4.98
CA GLU A 84 -2.75 12.06 5.74
C GLU A 84 -1.67 13.08 5.39
N LEU A 85 -1.69 13.62 4.16
CA LEU A 85 -0.66 14.56 3.69
C LEU A 85 -1.20 15.95 3.35
N GLY A 86 -2.52 16.14 3.29
CA GLY A 86 -3.09 17.36 2.74
C GLY A 86 -2.79 17.55 1.24
N ALA A 87 -2.61 16.46 0.50
CA ALA A 87 -2.09 16.47 -0.87
C ALA A 87 -3.10 15.98 -1.92
N GLU A 88 -2.84 16.31 -3.19
CA GLU A 88 -3.52 15.74 -4.35
C GLU A 88 -2.61 14.72 -5.04
N LEU A 89 -3.16 13.57 -5.39
CA LEU A 89 -2.45 12.53 -6.16
C LEU A 89 -2.38 12.92 -7.64
N GLU A 90 -1.17 13.08 -8.18
CA GLU A 90 -0.95 13.42 -9.59
C GLU A 90 -0.64 12.17 -10.44
N SER A 91 0.13 11.22 -9.89
CA SER A 91 0.43 9.96 -10.56
C SER A 91 0.47 8.80 -9.56
N TYR A 92 0.19 7.58 -10.02
CA TYR A 92 0.40 6.37 -9.21
C TYR A 92 0.81 5.22 -10.10
N ARG A 93 1.92 4.58 -9.73
CA ARG A 93 2.43 3.39 -10.38
C ARG A 93 2.71 2.31 -9.37
N ILE A 94 1.99 1.21 -9.51
CA ILE A 94 2.23 0.00 -8.74
C ILE A 94 3.58 -0.60 -9.14
N PHE A 95 4.39 -0.97 -8.15
CA PHE A 95 5.60 -1.74 -8.39
C PHE A 95 5.52 -3.16 -7.84
N GLY A 96 4.62 -3.41 -6.89
CA GLY A 96 4.32 -4.74 -6.40
C GLY A 96 3.18 -4.76 -5.41
N GLN A 97 3.01 -5.92 -4.79
CA GLN A 97 1.94 -6.18 -3.84
C GLN A 97 2.41 -7.20 -2.81
N PHE A 98 1.90 -7.09 -1.59
CA PHE A 98 2.01 -8.13 -0.58
C PHE A 98 0.80 -9.03 -0.66
N ARG A 99 1.02 -10.28 -1.06
CA ARG A 99 0.02 -11.34 -1.00
C ARG A 99 -0.06 -11.83 0.43
N CYS A 100 -1.20 -11.60 1.07
CA CYS A 100 -1.39 -11.85 2.48
C CYS A 100 -2.29 -13.05 2.72
N GLU A 101 -2.05 -13.72 3.84
CA GLU A 101 -2.86 -14.80 4.37
C GLU A 101 -3.01 -14.59 5.89
N SER A 102 -4.25 -14.50 6.36
CA SER A 102 -4.56 -14.33 7.79
C SER A 102 -5.01 -15.64 8.42
N ASN A 103 -4.45 -15.96 9.59
CA ASN A 103 -4.87 -17.09 10.43
C ASN A 103 -6.00 -16.73 11.41
N SER A 104 -6.55 -15.51 11.34
CA SER A 104 -7.72 -15.12 12.14
C SER A 104 -8.97 -15.92 11.74
N LYS A 105 -9.91 -16.11 12.67
CA LYS A 105 -11.21 -16.74 12.36
C LYS A 105 -12.15 -15.82 11.56
N THR A 106 -11.96 -14.51 11.69
CA THR A 106 -12.82 -13.48 11.08
C THR A 106 -11.95 -12.44 10.37
N PRO A 107 -12.49 -11.76 9.33
CA PRO A 107 -11.76 -10.70 8.66
C PRO A 107 -11.49 -9.52 9.61
N TYR A 108 -10.46 -8.72 9.29
CA TYR A 108 -10.12 -7.51 10.05
C TYR A 108 -11.24 -6.45 9.98
N ARG A 109 -11.87 -6.31 8.81
CA ARG A 109 -13.13 -5.57 8.61
C ARG A 109 -14.08 -6.41 7.76
N PRO A 110 -15.42 -6.31 7.94
CA PRO A 110 -16.38 -7.22 7.30
C PRO A 110 -16.32 -7.28 5.77
N HIS A 111 -15.94 -6.17 5.12
CA HIS A 111 -15.86 -6.04 3.66
C HIS A 111 -14.50 -6.41 3.07
N ILE A 112 -13.50 -6.70 3.91
CA ILE A 112 -12.15 -7.02 3.46
C ILE A 112 -12.04 -8.52 3.12
N PRO A 113 -11.43 -8.87 1.97
CA PRO A 113 -11.23 -10.27 1.58
C PRO A 113 -10.48 -11.07 2.65
N HIS A 114 -10.91 -12.32 2.87
CA HIS A 114 -10.37 -13.20 3.90
C HIS A 114 -10.51 -14.68 3.48
N PRO A 115 -9.54 -15.55 3.80
CA PRO A 115 -8.29 -15.28 4.54
C PRO A 115 -7.20 -14.64 3.68
N HIS A 116 -7.38 -14.63 2.36
CA HIS A 116 -6.40 -14.09 1.40
C HIS A 116 -6.81 -12.71 0.91
N PHE A 117 -5.85 -11.79 0.93
CA PHE A 117 -6.00 -10.42 0.44
C PHE A 117 -4.66 -9.87 -0.03
N ASP A 118 -4.71 -8.81 -0.83
CA ASP A 118 -3.53 -8.16 -1.40
C ASP A 118 -3.40 -6.74 -0.84
N ARG A 119 -2.18 -6.35 -0.46
CA ARG A 119 -1.83 -4.96 -0.14
C ARG A 119 -0.97 -4.39 -1.24
N LEU A 120 -1.48 -3.38 -1.95
CA LEU A 120 -0.78 -2.77 -3.07
C LEU A 120 0.30 -1.82 -2.61
N VAL A 121 1.43 -1.81 -3.30
CA VAL A 121 2.52 -0.87 -3.06
C VAL A 121 2.93 -0.24 -4.37
N GLY A 122 2.86 1.08 -4.40
CA GLY A 122 3.22 1.88 -5.55
C GLY A 122 4.03 3.10 -5.16
N TYR A 123 4.42 3.87 -6.17
CA TYR A 123 5.05 5.16 -6.03
C TYR A 123 4.40 6.12 -7.02
N GLY A 124 4.49 7.41 -6.75
CA GLY A 124 3.90 8.40 -7.64
C GLY A 124 4.07 9.81 -7.13
N ASP A 125 3.66 10.75 -7.97
CA ASP A 125 3.79 12.17 -7.71
C ASP A 125 2.56 12.69 -6.97
N VAL A 126 2.80 13.57 -6.01
CA VAL A 126 1.76 14.28 -5.26
C VAL A 126 2.07 15.75 -5.22
N ARG A 127 1.03 16.56 -5.02
CA ARG A 127 1.15 18.00 -4.79
C ARG A 127 0.53 18.36 -3.45
N ILE A 128 1.32 18.93 -2.53
CA ILE A 128 0.78 19.44 -1.27
C ILE A 128 -0.14 20.63 -1.55
N VAL A 129 -1.38 20.58 -1.07
CA VAL A 129 -2.39 21.63 -1.29
C VAL A 129 -2.95 22.22 0.01
N GLY A 130 -2.62 21.64 1.16
CA GLY A 130 -3.00 22.13 2.48
C GLY A 130 -2.44 21.27 3.60
N GLU A 131 -2.97 21.48 4.79
CA GLU A 131 -2.71 20.60 5.93
C GLU A 131 -3.48 19.27 5.77
N PRO A 132 -2.97 18.17 6.36
CA PRO A 132 -3.73 16.96 6.63
C PRO A 132 -5.02 17.23 7.41
#